data_AF-A0A430L4J5-F1
#
_entry.id   AF-A0A430L4J5-F1
#
_cell.length_a   1.000
_cell.length_b   1.000
_cell.length_c   1.000
_cell.angle_alpha   90.00
_cell.angle_beta   90.00
_cell.angle_gamma   90.00
#
_symmetry.space_group_name_H-M   'P 1'
#
loop_
_entity.id
_entity.type
_entity.pdbx_description
1 polymer ?
#
loop_
_entity_poly.entity_id
_entity_poly.type
_entity_poly.pdbx_seq_one_letter_code
_entity_poly.pdbx_strand_id
1 'polypeptide(L)'
;MNKIDMCDNYAKWFEKYLGFETRLLYIGDGSRAALGTLAPHSDAAVRKKGRYQTLLWSLAPARYKSGPERLVFNDIAQYLVVTRESNDAATARLDDGLDMDILKFRPNIILSGSPSAFVEDY
;
A
#
# COMPACT_ATOMS: atom_id res chain seq x y z
N MET A 1 19.45 -3.88 2.26
CA MET A 1 18.38 -4.59 1.52
C MET A 1 19.01 -5.15 0.26
N ASN A 2 19.12 -6.46 0.14
CA ASN A 2 19.72 -7.08 -1.04
C ASN A 2 18.67 -7.04 -2.16
N LYS A 3 18.92 -6.23 -3.19
CA LYS A 3 18.13 -6.22 -4.42
C LYS A 3 18.92 -6.99 -5.47
N ILE A 4 18.24 -7.81 -6.26
CA ILE A 4 18.81 -8.60 -7.33
C ILE A 4 18.60 -7.83 -8.63
N ASP A 5 19.69 -7.53 -9.35
CA ASP A 5 19.62 -6.96 -10.70
C ASP A 5 19.10 -8.03 -11.67
N MET A 6 18.06 -7.70 -12.45
CA MET A 6 17.41 -8.63 -13.38
C MET A 6 18.15 -8.78 -14.72
N CYS A 7 19.35 -8.24 -14.88
CA CYS A 7 20.24 -8.26 -16.04
C CYS A 7 19.93 -7.28 -17.18
N ASP A 8 20.96 -7.07 -18.01
CA ASP A 8 20.99 -6.08 -19.09
C ASP A 8 19.92 -6.27 -20.16
N ASN A 9 19.43 -7.50 -20.38
CA ASN A 9 18.40 -7.74 -21.38
C ASN A 9 17.09 -7.01 -21.02
N TYR A 10 16.71 -7.02 -19.74
CA TYR A 10 15.53 -6.27 -19.28
C TYR A 10 15.83 -4.78 -19.26
N ALA A 11 17.01 -4.36 -18.79
CA ALA A 11 17.41 -2.96 -18.80
C ALA A 11 17.29 -2.34 -20.19
N LYS A 12 17.90 -2.96 -21.21
CA LYS A 12 17.84 -2.50 -22.61
C LYS A 12 16.41 -2.44 -23.15
N TRP A 13 15.56 -3.41 -22.78
CA TRP A 13 14.16 -3.41 -23.17
C TRP A 13 13.43 -2.18 -22.59
N PHE A 14 13.59 -1.90 -21.30
CA PHE A 14 12.96 -0.73 -20.67
C PHE A 14 13.54 0.59 -21.18
N GLU A 15 14.87 0.71 -21.31
CA GLU A 15 15.53 1.90 -21.86
C GLU A 15 15.02 2.26 -23.25
N LYS A 16 14.81 1.26 -24.11
CA LYS A 16 14.23 1.45 -25.45
C LYS A 16 12.85 2.13 -25.41
N TYR A 17 12.01 1.79 -24.43
CA TYR A 17 10.63 2.32 -24.35
C TYR A 17 10.49 3.54 -23.43
N LEU A 18 11.34 3.69 -22.42
CA LEU A 18 11.30 4.79 -21.46
C LEU A 18 12.19 5.97 -21.86
N GLY A 19 13.24 5.74 -22.66
CA GLY A 19 14.11 6.80 -23.20
C GLY A 19 15.21 7.29 -22.24
N PHE A 20 15.48 6.57 -21.15
CA PHE A 20 16.55 6.88 -20.19
C PHE A 20 17.09 5.61 -19.53
N GLU A 21 18.33 5.67 -19.02
CA GLU A 21 19.02 4.56 -18.33
C GLU A 21 18.12 3.95 -17.24
N THR A 22 17.83 2.65 -17.35
CA THR A 22 16.85 1.99 -16.47
C THR A 22 17.35 0.61 -16.06
N ARG A 23 17.19 0.28 -14.78
CA ARG A 23 17.43 -1.07 -14.24
C ARG A 23 16.16 -1.62 -13.62
N LEU A 24 15.84 -2.88 -13.97
CA LEU A 24 14.79 -3.64 -13.29
C LEU A 24 15.42 -4.41 -12.12
N LEU A 25 14.91 -4.17 -10.91
CA LEU A 25 15.40 -4.81 -9.69
C LEU A 25 14.31 -5.69 -9.08
N TYR A 26 14.65 -6.92 -8.73
CA TYR A 26 13.81 -7.80 -7.92
C TYR A 26 14.27 -7.77 -6.45
N ILE A 27 13.33 -7.62 -5.53
CA ILE A 27 13.65 -7.36 -4.11
C ILE A 27 13.91 -8.63 -3.29
N GLY A 28 13.54 -9.81 -3.80
CA GLY A 28 13.68 -11.07 -3.07
C GLY A 28 12.89 -11.08 -1.76
N ASP A 29 13.54 -11.50 -0.68
CA ASP A 29 13.04 -11.47 0.71
C ASP A 29 13.21 -10.09 1.39
N GLY A 30 13.80 -9.14 0.67
CA GLY A 30 14.02 -7.78 1.12
C GLY A 30 12.69 -7.07 1.42
N SER A 31 12.63 -6.42 2.57
CA SER A 31 11.47 -5.64 2.99
C SER A 31 11.88 -4.56 3.99
N ARG A 32 11.03 -3.54 4.15
CA ARG A 32 11.18 -2.46 5.14
C ARG A 32 9.95 -2.38 6.02
N ALA A 33 10.08 -1.85 7.22
CA ALA A 33 8.90 -1.49 8.00
C ALA A 33 8.13 -0.36 7.29
N ALA A 34 6.81 -0.41 7.36
CA ALA A 34 5.96 0.71 6.97
C ALA A 34 6.27 1.89 7.89
N LEU A 35 6.57 3.05 7.30
CA LEU A 35 6.88 4.27 8.02
C LEU A 35 5.61 5.12 8.04
N GLY A 36 5.15 5.53 9.23
CA GLY A 36 3.97 6.36 9.40
C GLY A 36 3.10 5.95 10.59
N THR A 37 2.11 6.77 10.90
CA THR A 37 1.15 6.55 12.00
C THR A 37 -0.05 5.68 11.59
N LEU A 38 -0.23 5.46 10.30
CA LEU A 38 -1.34 4.68 9.72
C LEU A 38 -1.10 3.16 9.79
N ALA A 39 0.14 2.73 9.98
CA ALA A 39 0.48 1.31 10.12
C ALA A 39 -0.01 0.79 11.50
N PRO A 40 -0.94 -0.18 11.55
CA PRO A 40 -1.60 -0.65 12.78
C PRO A 40 -0.64 -1.10 13.88
N HIS A 41 0.50 -1.70 13.50
CA HIS A 41 1.52 -2.21 14.40
C HIS A 41 2.78 -1.33 14.45
N SER A 42 2.72 -0.09 13.97
CA SER A 42 3.79 0.88 14.19
C SER A 42 3.91 1.26 15.68
N ASP A 43 5.13 1.56 16.11
CA ASP A 43 5.39 2.07 17.47
C ASP A 43 4.56 3.32 17.78
N ALA A 44 4.30 4.15 16.76
CA ALA A 44 3.45 5.33 16.88
C ALA A 44 1.98 4.98 17.13
N ALA A 45 1.43 3.98 16.43
CA ALA A 45 0.07 3.49 16.65
C ALA A 45 -0.11 2.85 18.03
N VAL A 46 0.88 2.09 18.51
CA VAL A 46 0.87 1.48 19.86
C VAL A 46 0.89 2.55 20.97
N ARG A 47 1.68 3.62 20.79
CA ARG A 47 1.74 4.75 21.74
C ARG A 47 0.43 5.54 21.82
N LYS A 48 -0.37 5.56 20.75
CA LYS A 48 -1.67 6.25 20.70
C LYS A 48 -2.77 5.57 21.53
N LYS A 49 -2.61 4.29 21.91
CA LYS A 49 -3.61 3.47 22.64
C LYS A 49 -3.76 3.78 24.15
N GLY A 50 -3.11 4.83 24.66
CA GLY A 50 -3.24 5.27 26.05
C GLY A 50 -2.33 4.53 27.04
N ARG A 51 -1.92 5.23 28.10
CA ARG A 51 -0.81 4.82 29.00
C ARG A 51 -0.99 3.43 29.62
N TYR A 52 -2.21 3.08 30.03
CA TYR A 52 -2.51 1.77 30.63
C TYR A 52 -2.43 0.62 29.64
N GLN A 53 -2.91 0.81 28.40
CA GLN A 53 -2.79 -0.22 27.37
C GLN A 53 -1.33 -0.39 26.93
N THR A 54 -0.56 0.69 26.83
CA THR A 54 0.88 0.61 26.52
C THR A 54 1.64 -0.21 27.57
N LEU A 55 1.32 -0.04 28.86
CA LEU A 55 1.89 -0.82 29.95
C LEU A 55 1.54 -2.32 29.84
N LEU A 56 0.28 -2.67 29.63
CA LEU A 56 -0.14 -4.05 29.42
C LEU A 56 0.54 -4.69 28.20
N TRP A 57 0.61 -3.97 27.07
CA TRP A 57 1.30 -4.43 25.87
C TRP A 57 2.81 -4.57 26.07
N SER A 58 3.44 -3.74 26.92
CA SER A 58 4.88 -3.84 27.20
C SER A 58 5.25 -5.18 27.86
N LEU A 59 4.37 -5.70 28.72
CA LEU A 59 4.56 -6.95 29.47
C LEU A 59 4.17 -8.20 28.68
N ALA A 60 3.50 -8.06 27.53
CA ALA A 60 3.12 -9.20 26.70
C ALA A 60 4.37 -9.94 26.17
N PRO A 61 4.38 -11.29 26.20
CA PRO A 61 5.45 -12.08 25.58
C PRO A 61 5.67 -11.70 24.13
N ALA A 62 6.93 -11.69 23.67
CA ALA A 62 7.30 -11.26 22.32
C ALA A 62 6.52 -11.99 21.20
N ARG A 63 6.14 -13.25 21.42
CA ARG A 63 5.31 -14.05 20.48
C ARG A 63 3.91 -13.49 20.20
N TYR A 64 3.39 -12.63 21.08
CA TYR A 64 2.07 -11.99 20.93
C TYR A 64 2.16 -10.55 20.46
N LYS A 65 3.37 -9.99 20.34
CA LYS A 65 3.60 -8.67 19.77
C LYS A 65 3.68 -8.84 18.25
N SER A 66 2.67 -8.35 17.52
CA SER A 66 2.79 -8.22 16.07
C SER A 66 4.00 -7.36 15.74
N GLY A 67 4.85 -7.85 14.86
CA GLY A 67 5.91 -7.03 14.28
C GLY A 67 5.31 -5.91 13.41
N PRO A 68 6.09 -4.87 13.10
CA PRO A 68 5.63 -3.80 12.22
C PRO A 68 5.29 -4.37 10.84
N GLU A 69 4.27 -3.81 10.20
CA GLU A 69 3.90 -4.15 8.83
C GLU A 69 5.10 -3.94 7.91
N ARG A 70 5.31 -4.89 7.00
CA ARG A 70 6.47 -4.87 6.09
C ARG A 70 6.04 -4.61 4.66
N LEU A 71 6.73 -3.70 4.01
CA LEU A 71 6.52 -3.27 2.63
C LEU A 71 7.76 -3.58 1.78
N VAL A 72 7.52 -3.74 0.48
CA VAL A 72 8.56 -3.83 -0.55
C VAL A 72 8.67 -2.48 -1.29
N PHE A 73 8.36 -2.44 -2.58
CA PHE A 73 8.25 -1.23 -3.38
C PHE A 73 6.86 -0.55 -3.29
N ASN A 74 5.94 -1.07 -2.48
CA ASN A 74 4.71 -0.36 -2.16
C ASN A 74 5.03 0.96 -1.44
N ASP A 75 4.17 1.94 -1.67
CA ASP A 75 4.33 3.28 -1.11
C ASP A 75 4.05 3.30 0.41
N ILE A 76 2.78 3.10 0.79
CA ILE A 76 2.33 3.26 2.19
C ILE A 76 1.68 2.03 2.82
N ALA A 77 1.09 1.13 2.04
CA ALA A 77 0.30 0.01 2.53
C ALA A 77 0.52 -1.27 1.70
N GLN A 78 0.19 -2.41 2.28
CA GLN A 78 0.31 -3.72 1.62
C GLN A 78 -0.78 -3.93 0.55
N TYR A 79 -1.97 -3.39 0.79
CA TYR A 79 -3.10 -3.46 -0.12
C TYR A 79 -3.79 -2.09 -0.20
N LEU A 80 -4.28 -1.78 -1.39
CA LEU A 80 -5.24 -0.71 -1.63
C LEU A 80 -6.58 -1.33 -2.01
N VAL A 81 -7.62 -0.98 -1.27
CA VAL A 81 -9.01 -1.42 -1.49
C VAL A 81 -9.81 -0.21 -1.99
N VAL A 82 -10.61 -0.40 -3.02
CA VAL A 82 -11.49 0.64 -3.57
C VAL A 82 -12.86 0.02 -3.88
N THR A 83 -13.94 0.77 -3.67
CA THR A 83 -15.29 0.35 -4.05
C THR A 83 -15.69 0.95 -5.40
N ARG A 84 -16.54 0.24 -6.17
CA ARG A 84 -17.12 0.80 -7.41
C ARG A 84 -17.93 2.05 -7.11
N GLU A 85 -18.62 2.09 -5.99
CA GLU A 85 -19.45 3.22 -5.57
C GLU A 85 -18.62 4.50 -5.34
N SER A 86 -17.42 4.38 -4.74
CA SER A 86 -16.46 5.49 -4.67
C SER A 86 -15.96 5.93 -6.04
N ASN A 87 -15.70 4.99 -6.94
CA ASN A 87 -15.26 5.28 -8.29
C ASN A 87 -16.35 5.98 -9.10
N ASP A 88 -17.61 5.53 -8.99
CA ASP A 88 -18.77 6.16 -9.63
C ASP A 88 -18.97 7.59 -9.12
N ALA A 89 -18.75 7.82 -7.82
CA ALA A 89 -18.74 9.17 -7.26
C ALA A 89 -17.60 10.02 -7.87
N ALA A 90 -16.43 9.44 -8.15
CA ALA A 90 -15.35 10.16 -8.85
C ALA A 90 -15.72 10.44 -10.33
N THR A 91 -16.32 9.48 -11.03
CA THR A 91 -16.85 9.65 -12.39
C THR A 91 -17.86 10.79 -12.46
N ALA A 92 -18.78 10.88 -11.50
CA ALA A 92 -19.81 11.93 -11.45
C ALA A 92 -19.27 13.36 -11.31
N ARG A 93 -17.96 13.52 -11.08
CA ARG A 93 -17.27 14.82 -11.02
C ARG A 93 -16.52 15.16 -12.30
N LEU A 94 -16.52 14.27 -13.29
CA LEU A 94 -15.93 14.49 -14.60
C LEU A 94 -16.96 15.09 -15.57
N ASP A 95 -16.48 15.66 -16.67
CA ASP A 95 -17.34 16.14 -17.76
C ASP A 95 -18.16 15.01 -18.39
N ASP A 96 -19.28 15.38 -19.03
CA ASP A 96 -20.19 14.43 -19.66
C ASP A 96 -19.47 13.51 -20.67
N GLY A 97 -19.76 12.21 -20.58
CA GLY A 97 -19.17 11.18 -21.43
C GLY A 97 -17.78 10.70 -21.00
N LEU A 98 -17.24 11.23 -19.90
CA LEU A 98 -16.02 10.70 -19.28
C LEU A 98 -16.36 9.72 -18.16
N ASP A 99 -15.55 8.66 -18.07
CA ASP A 99 -15.62 7.67 -16.99
C ASP A 99 -14.25 7.55 -16.29
N MET A 100 -14.26 7.46 -14.97
CA MET A 100 -13.07 7.20 -14.19
C MET A 100 -12.71 5.72 -14.27
N ASP A 101 -11.65 5.39 -15.02
CA ASP A 101 -11.07 4.06 -14.98
C ASP A 101 -10.49 3.77 -13.58
N ILE A 102 -11.16 2.87 -12.86
CA ILE A 102 -10.79 2.46 -11.50
C ILE A 102 -9.35 1.92 -11.41
N LEU A 103 -8.78 1.40 -12.50
CA LEU A 103 -7.41 0.90 -12.54
C LEU A 103 -6.36 2.00 -12.43
N LYS A 104 -6.72 3.27 -12.70
CA LYS A 104 -5.81 4.42 -12.50
C LYS A 104 -5.41 4.61 -11.04
N PHE A 105 -6.23 4.16 -10.10
CA PHE A 105 -5.89 4.16 -8.67
C PHE A 105 -4.91 3.03 -8.29
N ARG A 106 -4.67 2.06 -9.18
CA ARG A 106 -3.86 0.86 -8.94
C ARG A 106 -4.32 0.05 -7.69
N PRO A 107 -5.62 -0.22 -7.53
CA PRO A 107 -6.10 -1.01 -6.41
C PRO A 107 -5.60 -2.45 -6.51
N ASN A 108 -5.42 -3.10 -5.36
CA ASN A 108 -5.22 -4.54 -5.30
C ASN A 108 -6.55 -5.29 -5.25
N ILE A 109 -7.56 -4.69 -4.63
CA ILE A 109 -8.88 -5.29 -4.40
C ILE A 109 -9.95 -4.27 -4.78
N ILE A 110 -10.91 -4.69 -5.60
CA ILE A 110 -12.08 -3.91 -5.99
C ILE A 110 -13.32 -4.58 -5.40
N LEU A 111 -14.13 -3.79 -4.70
CA LEU A 111 -15.38 -4.24 -4.09
C LEU A 111 -16.59 -3.54 -4.73
N SER A 112 -17.79 -4.11 -4.53
CA SER A 112 -19.06 -3.53 -4.96
C SER A 112 -20.20 -4.02 -4.07
N GLY A 113 -21.33 -3.32 -4.09
CA GLY A 113 -22.48 -3.57 -3.22
C GLY A 113 -22.44 -2.76 -1.92
N SER A 114 -21.64 -1.69 -1.89
CA SER A 114 -21.58 -0.79 -0.74
C SER A 114 -22.87 0.04 -0.65
N PRO A 115 -23.39 0.34 0.56
CA PRO A 115 -24.58 1.20 0.70
C PRO A 115 -24.35 2.64 0.22
N SER A 116 -23.09 3.12 0.22
CA SER A 116 -22.71 4.44 -0.28
C SER A 116 -21.25 4.48 -0.73
N ALA A 117 -20.86 5.57 -1.40
CA ALA A 117 -19.46 5.86 -1.70
C ALA A 117 -18.64 6.08 -0.41
N PHE A 118 -17.34 5.80 -0.49
CA PHE A 118 -16.31 6.01 0.53
C PHE A 118 -16.48 5.23 1.84
N VAL A 119 -17.20 4.10 1.79
CA VAL A 119 -17.39 3.24 2.97
C VAL A 119 -16.11 2.51 3.36
N GLU A 120 -15.21 2.27 2.41
CA GLU A 120 -13.91 1.61 2.64
C GLU A 120 -12.95 2.40 3.56
N ASP A 121 -13.23 3.67 3.83
CA ASP A 121 -12.40 4.54 4.68
C ASP A 121 -12.63 4.32 6.20
N TYR A 122 -13.68 3.59 6.58
CA TYR A 122 -14.16 3.43 7.96
C TYR A 122 -13.83 2.10 8.61
#